data_AF-A0A4U0WWG8-F1
#
_entry.id   AF-A0A4U0WWG8-F1
#
_cell.length_a   1.000
_cell.length_b   1.000
_cell.length_c   1.000
_cell.angle_alpha   90.00
_cell.angle_beta   90.00
_cell.angle_gamma   90.00
#
_symmetry.space_group_name_H-M   'P 1'
#
loop_
_entity.id
_entity.type
_entity.pdbx_description
1 polymer ?
#
loop_
_entity_poly.entity_id
_entity_poly.type
_entity_poly.pdbx_seq_one_letter_code
_entity_poly.pdbx_strand_id
1 'polypeptide(L)'
;MTNKSRAKKTQSIVQYFNANYGTQGTNLSGWQRLCAEVGALKAVHINILDFVHAKRTGQAVPFHPSRAALSQYIVATGKFFSKRAAKENGYLAALLVEVWG
;
A
#
# COMPACT_ATOMS: atom_id res chain seq x y z
N MET A 1 9.81 18.51 -0.20
CA MET A 1 8.35 18.28 -0.07
C MET A 1 7.88 18.82 1.27
N THR A 2 6.86 19.69 1.29
CA THR A 2 6.26 20.23 2.53
C THR A 2 5.37 19.18 3.21
N ASN A 3 5.13 19.32 4.52
CA ASN A 3 4.32 18.37 5.29
C ASN A 3 2.89 18.22 4.74
N LYS A 4 2.33 19.31 4.20
CA LYS A 4 1.02 19.37 3.55
C LYS A 4 0.93 18.51 2.28
N SER A 5 2.01 18.42 1.51
CA SER A 5 2.07 17.60 0.29
C SER A 5 2.02 16.10 0.61
N ARG A 6 2.73 15.66 1.67
CA ARG A 6 2.70 14.26 2.15
C ARG A 6 1.33 13.87 2.68
N ALA A 7 0.68 14.76 3.44
CA ALA A 7 -0.68 14.54 3.95
C ALA A 7 -1.69 14.38 2.80
N LYS A 8 -1.64 15.27 1.79
CA LYS A 8 -2.51 15.17 0.60
C LYS A 8 -2.28 13.87 -0.18
N LYS A 9 -1.01 13.46 -0.36
CA LYS A 9 -0.68 12.18 -1.01
C LYS A 9 -1.25 11.00 -0.22
N THR A 10 -1.04 10.99 1.10
CA THR A 10 -1.57 9.94 2.00
C THR A 10 -3.10 9.85 1.89
N GLN A 11 -3.79 10.99 1.95
CA GLN A 11 -5.25 11.04 1.84
C GLN A 11 -5.74 10.48 0.50
N SER A 12 -5.06 10.82 -0.61
CA SER A 12 -5.41 10.30 -1.94
C SER A 12 -5.25 8.78 -2.04
N ILE A 13 -4.26 8.20 -1.35
CA ILE A 13 -4.07 6.75 -1.28
C ILE A 13 -5.17 6.10 -0.45
N VAL A 14 -5.49 6.66 0.72
CA VAL A 14 -6.58 6.16 1.58
C VAL A 14 -7.91 6.17 0.83
N GLN A 15 -8.24 7.27 0.13
CA GLN A 15 -9.46 7.37 -0.67
C GLN A 15 -9.51 6.32 -1.77
N TYR A 16 -8.37 6.01 -2.41
CA TYR A 16 -8.31 4.93 -3.40
C TYR A 16 -8.69 3.59 -2.78
N PHE A 17 -8.12 3.24 -1.63
CA PHE A 17 -8.43 1.97 -0.96
C PHE A 17 -9.89 1.91 -0.50
N ASN A 18 -10.39 3.00 0.08
CA ASN A 18 -11.78 3.08 0.52
C ASN A 18 -12.76 2.86 -0.64
N ALA A 19 -12.48 3.41 -1.82
CA ALA A 19 -13.35 3.27 -2.99
C ALA A 19 -13.27 1.89 -3.65
N ASN A 20 -12.10 1.22 -3.62
CA ASN A 20 -11.88 0.00 -4.39
C ASN A 20 -12.03 -1.29 -3.56
N TYR A 21 -11.64 -1.26 -2.29
CA TYR A 21 -11.66 -2.43 -1.38
C TYR A 21 -12.49 -2.18 -0.11
N GLY A 22 -12.61 -0.92 0.31
CA GLY A 22 -13.32 -0.53 1.52
C GLY A 22 -12.39 -0.07 2.64
N THR A 23 -12.95 0.12 3.83
CA THR A 23 -12.26 0.61 5.02
C THR A 23 -12.01 -0.50 6.04
N GLN A 24 -13.03 -1.33 6.26
CA GLN A 24 -13.02 -2.38 7.27
C GLN A 24 -12.46 -3.68 6.71
N GLY A 25 -11.48 -4.25 7.41
CA GLY A 25 -10.90 -5.57 7.10
C GLY A 25 -11.84 -6.75 7.37
N THR A 26 -13.13 -6.51 7.66
CA THR A 26 -14.14 -7.56 7.85
C THR A 26 -14.90 -7.89 6.56
N ASN A 27 -14.79 -7.08 5.51
CA ASN A 27 -15.49 -7.32 4.25
C ASN A 27 -14.68 -8.27 3.35
N LEU A 28 -15.15 -9.52 3.21
CA LEU A 28 -14.50 -10.53 2.38
C LEU A 28 -14.35 -10.10 0.90
N SER A 29 -15.32 -9.37 0.35
CA SER A 29 -15.26 -8.95 -1.06
C SER A 29 -14.09 -8.01 -1.36
N GLY A 30 -13.74 -7.14 -0.40
CA GLY A 30 -12.56 -6.27 -0.49
C GLY A 30 -11.27 -7.07 -0.51
N TRP A 31 -11.19 -8.13 0.32
CA TRP A 31 -10.03 -9.02 0.37
C TRP A 31 -9.89 -9.85 -0.89
N GLN A 32 -10.99 -10.39 -1.40
CA GLN A 32 -10.99 -11.15 -2.65
C GLN A 32 -10.49 -10.30 -3.81
N ARG A 33 -10.98 -9.05 -3.92
CA ARG A 33 -10.51 -8.12 -4.95
C ARG A 33 -9.04 -7.77 -4.78
N LEU A 34 -8.59 -7.51 -3.55
CA LEU A 34 -7.18 -7.22 -3.29
C LEU A 34 -6.30 -8.43 -3.67
N CYS A 35 -6.65 -9.63 -3.19
CA CYS A 35 -5.93 -10.86 -3.51
C CYS A 35 -5.93 -11.18 -5.01
N ALA A 36 -6.98 -10.83 -5.76
CA ALA A 36 -6.99 -10.99 -7.21
C ALA A 36 -5.95 -10.10 -7.92
N GLU A 37 -5.58 -8.96 -7.31
CA GLU A 37 -4.63 -8.02 -7.88
C GLU A 37 -3.19 -8.24 -7.42
N VAL A 38 -3.00 -8.68 -6.18
CA VAL A 38 -1.65 -8.84 -5.60
C VAL A 38 -1.26 -10.29 -5.34
N GLY A 39 -2.19 -11.24 -5.49
CA GLY A 39 -1.99 -12.63 -5.08
C GLY A 39 -2.15 -12.83 -3.57
N ALA A 40 -1.52 -13.88 -3.04
CA ALA A 40 -1.61 -14.23 -1.62
C ALA A 40 -0.81 -13.25 -0.74
N LEU A 41 -1.52 -12.43 0.07
CA LEU A 41 -0.95 -11.34 0.88
C LEU A 41 0.29 -11.70 1.72
N LYS A 42 0.39 -12.93 2.23
CA LYS A 42 1.56 -13.39 3.02
C LYS A 42 2.89 -13.36 2.24
N ALA A 43 2.85 -13.37 0.92
CA ALA A 43 4.03 -13.38 0.06
C ALA A 43 4.22 -12.07 -0.72
N VAL A 44 3.36 -11.08 -0.48
CA VAL A 44 3.35 -9.83 -1.26
C VAL A 44 4.30 -8.83 -0.63
N HIS A 45 5.35 -8.47 -1.37
CA HIS A 45 6.22 -7.36 -1.02
C HIS A 45 6.07 -6.26 -2.07
N ILE A 46 5.13 -5.33 -1.84
CA ILE A 46 4.88 -4.18 -2.72
C ILE A 46 4.93 -2.89 -1.91
N ASN A 47 5.29 -1.78 -2.58
CA ASN A 47 5.13 -0.46 -1.98
C ASN A 47 3.69 0.05 -2.21
N ILE A 48 3.02 0.50 -1.16
CA ILE A 48 1.62 1.00 -1.23
C ILE A 48 1.46 2.17 -2.22
N LEU A 49 2.45 3.07 -2.32
CA LEU A 49 2.37 4.21 -3.22
C LEU A 49 2.48 3.76 -4.68
N ASP A 50 3.38 2.81 -4.96
CA ASP A 50 3.58 2.27 -6.30
C ASP A 50 2.43 1.40 -6.75
N PHE A 51 1.83 0.64 -5.83
CA PHE A 51 0.60 -0.09 -6.09
C PHE A 51 -0.51 0.84 -6.60
N VAL A 52 -0.85 1.89 -5.84
CA VAL A 52 -1.92 2.81 -6.27
C VAL A 52 -1.54 3.57 -7.53
N HIS A 53 -0.26 3.92 -7.71
CA HIS A 53 0.20 4.56 -8.93
C HIS A 53 -0.03 3.65 -10.14
N ALA A 54 0.46 2.40 -10.08
CA ALA A 54 0.32 1.41 -11.15
C ALA A 54 -1.15 1.16 -11.50
N LYS A 55 -2.01 1.01 -10.48
CA LYS A 55 -3.45 0.81 -10.70
C LYS A 55 -4.14 2.01 -11.34
N ARG A 56 -3.72 3.25 -11.04
CA ARG A 56 -4.26 4.47 -11.65
C ARG A 56 -3.79 4.68 -13.08
N THR A 57 -2.59 4.22 -13.42
CA THR A 57 -1.96 4.40 -14.73
C THR A 57 -2.12 3.20 -15.65
N GLY A 58 -2.73 2.10 -15.18
CA GLY A 58 -2.85 0.86 -15.93
C GLY A 58 -1.52 0.11 -16.09
N GLN A 59 -0.52 0.45 -15.27
CA GLN A 59 0.79 -0.22 -15.28
C GLN A 59 0.80 -1.46 -14.40
N ALA A 60 1.81 -2.32 -14.59
CA ALA A 60 2.05 -3.45 -13.73
C ALA A 60 2.51 -3.00 -12.34
N VAL A 61 2.02 -3.66 -11.29
CA VAL A 61 2.43 -3.41 -9.90
C VAL A 61 3.86 -3.91 -9.69
N PRO A 62 4.79 -3.09 -9.18
CA PRO A 62 6.15 -3.55 -8.90
C PRO A 62 6.20 -4.44 -7.64
N PHE A 63 6.55 -5.71 -7.83
CA PHE A 63 6.80 -6.66 -6.73
C PHE A 63 8.28 -6.71 -6.39
N HIS A 64 8.57 -6.90 -5.11
CA HIS A 64 9.90 -7.13 -4.59
C HIS A 64 10.07 -8.59 -4.18
N PRO A 65 11.27 -9.15 -4.33
CA PRO A 65 11.52 -10.56 -4.03
C PRO A 65 11.46 -10.88 -2.52
N SER A 66 11.62 -9.88 -1.65
CA SER A 66 11.58 -10.06 -0.21
C SER A 66 11.20 -8.79 0.53
N ARG A 67 10.83 -8.93 1.81
CA ARG A 67 10.65 -7.79 2.73
C ARG A 67 11.90 -6.91 2.82
N ALA A 68 13.10 -7.52 2.82
CA ALA A 68 14.36 -6.79 2.88
C ALA A 68 14.58 -5.94 1.61
N ALA A 69 14.30 -6.50 0.43
CA ALA A 69 14.40 -5.78 -0.84
C ALA A 69 13.39 -4.61 -0.92
N LEU A 70 12.16 -4.82 -0.46
CA LEU A 70 11.17 -3.75 -0.35
C LEU A 70 11.60 -2.65 0.63
N SER A 71 12.14 -3.04 1.79
CA SER A 71 12.64 -2.09 2.80
C SER A 71 13.77 -1.22 2.23
N GLN A 72 14.78 -1.84 1.61
CA GLN A 72 15.89 -1.14 0.95
C GLN A 72 15.38 -0.20 -0.15
N TYR A 73 14.41 -0.66 -0.95
CA TYR A 73 13.77 0.17 -1.98
C TYR A 73 13.06 1.40 -1.39
N ILE A 74 12.30 1.23 -0.30
CA ILE A 74 11.60 2.32 0.37
C ILE A 74 12.59 3.36 0.89
N VAL A 75 13.67 2.92 1.54
CA VAL A 75 14.72 3.81 2.05
C VAL A 75 15.40 4.57 0.90
N ALA A 76 15.81 3.85 -0.15
CA ALA A 76 16.52 4.43 -1.29
C ALA A 76 15.67 5.46 -2.07
N THR A 77 14.36 5.22 -2.20
CA THR A 77 13.46 6.10 -2.97
C THR A 77 12.72 7.15 -2.13
N GLY A 78 12.73 7.01 -0.80
CA GLY A 78 11.95 7.85 0.10
C GLY A 78 10.43 7.66 0.00
N LYS A 79 9.95 6.56 -0.61
CA LYS A 79 8.53 6.26 -0.81
C LYS A 79 7.84 5.70 0.44
N PHE A 80 7.91 6.46 1.53
CA PHE A 80 7.28 6.11 2.80
C PHE A 80 5.77 6.35 2.76
N PHE A 81 5.01 5.38 3.28
CA PHE A 81 3.60 5.53 3.60
C PHE A 81 3.39 5.73 5.10
N SER A 82 2.35 6.48 5.48
CA SER A 82 2.05 6.76 6.89
C SER A 82 1.59 5.49 7.61
N LYS A 83 2.37 5.01 8.59
CA LYS A 83 2.00 3.90 9.48
C LYS A 83 0.65 4.13 10.17
N ARG A 84 0.40 5.35 10.65
CA ARG A 84 -0.87 5.72 11.28
C ARG A 84 -2.04 5.54 10.31
N ALA A 85 -1.94 6.13 9.12
CA ALA A 85 -3.01 6.05 8.12
C ALA A 85 -3.24 4.60 7.62
N ALA A 86 -2.18 3.80 7.52
CA ALA A 86 -2.31 2.40 7.16
C ALA A 86 -3.09 1.60 8.20
N LYS A 87 -2.81 1.81 9.50
CA LYS A 87 -3.47 1.09 10.58
C LYS A 87 -4.96 1.44 10.75
N GLU A 88 -5.42 2.56 10.21
CA GLU A 88 -6.83 2.97 10.20
C GLU A 88 -7.66 2.27 9.11
N ASN A 89 -7.05 1.52 8.19
CA ASN A 89 -7.73 0.77 7.12
C ASN A 89 -7.19 -0.66 7.07
N GLY A 90 -8.07 -1.66 7.23
CA GLY A 90 -7.66 -3.07 7.36
C GLY A 90 -6.85 -3.59 6.16
N TYR A 91 -7.17 -3.15 4.95
CA TYR A 91 -6.48 -3.54 3.71
C TYR A 91 -5.10 -2.91 3.61
N LEU A 92 -4.99 -1.61 3.92
CA LEU A 92 -3.71 -0.91 3.96
C LEU A 92 -2.80 -1.49 5.04
N ALA A 93 -3.36 -1.85 6.20
CA ALA A 93 -2.61 -2.47 7.29
C ALA A 93 -1.98 -3.81 6.87
N ALA A 94 -2.68 -4.63 6.06
CA ALA A 94 -2.15 -5.89 5.57
C ALA A 94 -1.00 -5.75 4.57
N LEU A 95 -0.88 -4.60 3.89
CA LEU A 95 0.22 -4.30 2.97
C LEU A 95 1.36 -3.51 3.64
N LEU A 96 1.19 -3.10 4.90
CA LEU A 96 2.15 -2.26 5.59
C LEU A 96 3.41 -3.06 5.93
N VAL A 97 4.56 -2.54 5.50
CA VAL A 97 5.87 -3.05 5.91
C VAL A 97 6.59 -2.01 6.75
N GLU A 98 7.01 -2.41 7.95
CA GLU A 98 7.85 -1.59 8.80
C GLU A 98 9.30 -1.67 8.33
N VAL A 99 9.88 -0.50 8.06
CA VAL A 99 11.20 -0.32 7.41
C VAL A 99 12.33 -0.29 8.45
N TRP A 100 12.01 0.15 9.66
CA TRP A 100 12.87 0.20 10.85
C TRP A 100 12.12 -0.55 11.94
N GLY A 101 12.77 -1.54 12.55
CA GLY A 101 12.24 -2.28 13.71
C GLY A 101 12.47 -1.49 14.98
#